data_AF-A0A094PAE1-F1
#
_entry.id   AF-A0A094PAE1-F1
#
_cell.length_a   1.000
_cell.length_b   1.000
_cell.length_c   1.000
_cell.angle_alpha   90.00
_cell.angle_beta   90.00
_cell.angle_gamma   90.00
#
_symmetry.space_group_name_H-M   'P 1'
#
loop_
_entity.id
_entity.type
_entity.pdbx_description
1 polymer ?
#
loop_
_entity_poly.entity_id
_entity_poly.type
_entity_poly.pdbx_seq_one_letter_code
_entity_poly.pdbx_strand_id
1 'polypeptide(L)'
;MLSAHLDSGIPLVAYNASYDFTILDREAKRYGLDPLGDVRPVIDPLVIDKQVDRYRKGKRRLENAAAHYQVSLDNAHDASADAIAAGRIAQALARVHAEKLSMTALQLHDAQVLWAAEQAASFAAYLTSQGKKPFADDGTWPVR
;
A
#
# COMPACT_ATOMS: atom_id res chain seq x y z
N MET A 1 3.98 -8.58 -19.26
CA MET A 1 4.61 -7.76 -18.21
C MET A 1 3.49 -7.09 -17.41
N LEU A 2 3.75 -6.54 -16.21
CA LEU A 2 2.75 -6.12 -15.20
C LEU A 2 1.48 -5.42 -15.75
N SER A 3 1.65 -4.55 -16.76
CA SER A 3 0.58 -3.88 -17.51
C SER A 3 -0.53 -4.82 -18.00
N ALA A 4 -0.18 -5.99 -18.53
CA ALA A 4 -1.16 -6.96 -19.03
C ALA A 4 -2.10 -7.53 -17.93
N HIS A 5 -1.65 -7.58 -16.67
CA HIS A 5 -2.52 -8.02 -15.56
C HIS A 5 -3.51 -6.92 -15.17
N LEU A 6 -3.07 -5.66 -15.19
CA LEU A 6 -3.92 -4.49 -14.97
C LEU A 6 -4.99 -4.38 -16.06
N ASP A 7 -4.59 -4.59 -17.32
CA ASP A 7 -5.50 -4.61 -18.48
C ASP A 7 -6.55 -5.72 -18.38
N SER A 8 -6.25 -6.83 -17.68
CA SER A 8 -7.20 -7.91 -17.38
C SER A 8 -8.10 -7.64 -16.16
N GLY A 9 -7.98 -6.49 -15.51
CA GLY A 9 -8.76 -6.10 -14.34
C GLY A 9 -8.37 -6.79 -13.04
N ILE A 10 -7.21 -7.45 -12.98
CA ILE A 10 -6.72 -8.12 -11.77
C ILE A 10 -5.99 -7.09 -10.90
N PRO A 11 -6.44 -6.83 -9.65
CA PRO A 11 -5.77 -5.87 -8.80
C PRO A 11 -4.38 -6.32 -8.37
N LEU A 12 -3.43 -5.39 -8.36
CA LEU A 12 -2.10 -5.61 -7.80
C LEU A 12 -2.11 -5.34 -6.29
N VAL A 13 -1.49 -6.23 -5.52
CA VAL A 13 -1.30 -6.03 -4.07
C VAL A 13 0.16 -5.73 -3.78
N ALA A 14 0.44 -4.65 -3.06
CA ALA A 14 1.78 -4.31 -2.59
C ALA A 14 1.68 -3.63 -1.22
N TYR A 15 2.54 -4.01 -0.27
CA TYR A 15 2.53 -3.44 1.07
C TYR A 15 3.44 -2.20 1.10
N ASN A 16 2.87 -1.01 1.31
CA ASN A 16 3.54 0.27 1.03
C ASN A 16 3.84 0.46 -0.47
N ALA A 17 2.79 0.34 -1.28
CA ALA A 17 2.84 0.33 -2.75
C ALA A 17 3.60 1.52 -3.35
N SER A 18 3.51 2.69 -2.71
CA SER A 18 4.26 3.89 -3.12
C SER A 18 5.76 3.70 -3.21
N TYR A 19 6.34 2.80 -2.42
CA TYR A 19 7.76 2.50 -2.46
C TYR A 19 8.11 1.62 -3.66
N ASP A 20 7.46 0.47 -3.78
CA ASP A 20 7.77 -0.53 -4.81
C ASP A 20 7.54 0.00 -6.22
N PHE A 21 6.38 0.63 -6.47
CA PHE A 21 6.08 1.11 -7.82
C PHE A 21 6.91 2.31 -8.23
N THR A 22 7.31 3.16 -7.29
CA THR A 22 8.27 4.24 -7.57
C THR A 22 9.63 3.71 -7.97
N ILE A 23 10.12 2.67 -7.30
CA ILE A 23 11.39 2.03 -7.66
C ILE A 23 11.27 1.38 -9.03
N LEU A 24 10.21 0.62 -9.27
CA LEU A 24 10.00 -0.05 -10.54
C LEU A 24 9.85 0.94 -11.71
N ASP A 25 9.14 2.06 -11.52
CA ASP A 25 8.97 3.09 -12.55
C ASP A 25 10.31 3.78 -12.90
N ARG A 26 11.11 4.09 -11.88
CA ARG A 26 12.43 4.71 -12.06
C ARG A 26 13.43 3.75 -12.71
N GLU A 27 13.42 2.48 -12.33
CA GLU A 27 14.29 1.48 -12.96
C GLU A 27 13.84 1.14 -14.39
N ALA A 28 12.54 1.10 -14.68
CA ALA A 28 12.03 0.96 -16.04
C ALA A 28 12.56 2.10 -16.94
N LYS A 29 12.41 3.36 -16.48
CA LYS A 29 12.95 4.54 -17.17
C LYS A 29 14.46 4.47 -17.34
N ARG A 30 15.20 4.05 -16.31
CA ARG A 30 16.66 3.91 -16.33
C ARG A 30 17.14 2.94 -17.40
N TYR A 31 16.42 1.84 -17.63
CA TYR A 31 16.75 0.84 -18.64
C TYR A 31 16.06 1.07 -20.00
N GLY A 32 15.37 2.20 -20.18
CA GLY A 32 14.68 2.53 -21.43
C GLY A 32 13.47 1.62 -21.72
N LEU A 33 12.89 1.02 -20.69
CA LEU A 33 11.64 0.28 -20.78
C LEU A 33 10.45 1.23 -20.64
N ASP A 34 9.29 0.79 -21.10
CA ASP A 34 8.04 1.53 -20.91
C ASP A 34 7.79 1.75 -19.40
N PRO A 35 7.52 2.99 -18.97
CA PRO A 35 7.10 3.28 -17.61
C PRO A 35 5.85 2.49 -17.22
N LEU A 36 5.63 2.30 -15.91
CA LEU A 36 4.49 1.53 -15.42
C LEU A 36 3.11 2.11 -15.79
N GLY A 37 3.06 3.38 -16.21
CA GLY A 37 1.82 4.05 -16.59
C GLY A 37 0.88 4.25 -15.41
N ASP A 38 -0.43 4.22 -15.68
CA ASP A 38 -1.46 4.29 -14.63
C ASP A 38 -1.63 2.92 -13.96
N VAL A 39 -0.98 2.74 -12.80
CA VAL A 39 -1.01 1.48 -12.05
C VAL A 39 -2.34 1.37 -11.29
N ARG A 40 -3.37 0.82 -11.93
CA ARG A 40 -4.72 0.73 -11.35
C ARG A 40 -5.47 -0.53 -11.84
N PRO A 41 -6.17 -1.27 -10.95
CA PRO A 41 -6.33 -1.05 -9.51
C PRO A 41 -5.19 -1.63 -8.66
N VAL A 42 -4.92 -0.95 -7.54
CA VAL A 42 -3.91 -1.32 -6.52
C VAL A 42 -4.58 -1.46 -5.17
N ILE A 43 -4.18 -2.47 -4.41
CA ILE A 43 -4.59 -2.70 -3.02
C ILE A 43 -3.33 -2.65 -2.15
N ASP A 44 -3.24 -1.65 -1.29
CA ASP A 44 -2.17 -1.44 -0.33
C ASP A 44 -2.67 -1.68 1.11
N PRO A 45 -2.35 -2.85 1.70
CA PRO A 45 -2.79 -3.19 3.04
C PRO A 45 -2.37 -2.17 4.10
N LEU A 46 -1.26 -1.43 3.90
CA LEU A 46 -0.80 -0.43 4.85
C LEU A 46 -1.75 0.77 4.92
N VAL A 47 -2.19 1.26 3.76
CA VAL A 47 -3.14 2.38 3.66
C VAL A 47 -4.48 1.97 4.23
N ILE A 48 -4.95 0.77 3.87
CA ILE A 48 -6.23 0.22 4.32
C ILE A 48 -6.24 0.00 5.84
N ASP A 49 -5.24 -0.70 6.39
CA ASP A 49 -5.14 -0.97 7.84
C ASP A 49 -5.18 0.36 8.64
N LYS A 50 -4.51 1.43 8.14
CA LYS A 50 -4.53 2.75 8.80
C LYS A 50 -5.89 3.42 8.74
N GLN A 51 -6.64 3.21 7.66
CA GLN A 51 -7.96 3.79 7.50
C GLN A 51 -8.99 3.08 8.39
N VAL A 52 -9.04 1.76 8.34
CA VAL A 52 -10.09 0.97 9.00
C VAL A 52 -9.93 0.88 10.51
N ASP A 53 -8.69 1.03 11.00
CA ASP A 53 -8.33 1.05 12.43
C ASP A 53 -7.32 2.16 12.78
N ARG A 54 -7.70 3.43 12.56
CA ARG A 54 -6.83 4.61 12.72
C ARG A 54 -6.11 4.69 14.07
N TYR A 55 -6.72 4.19 15.15
CA TYR A 55 -6.19 4.32 16.52
C TYR A 55 -5.49 3.05 17.03
N ARG A 56 -5.25 2.06 16.16
CA ARG A 56 -4.48 0.86 16.50
C ARG A 56 -3.13 1.23 17.11
N LYS A 57 -2.86 0.69 18.30
CA LYS A 57 -1.55 0.82 18.94
C LYS A 57 -0.50 -0.02 18.21
N GLY A 58 0.74 0.47 18.19
CA GLY A 58 1.89 -0.27 17.68
C GLY A 58 2.25 0.06 16.23
N LYS A 59 3.31 -0.61 15.76
CA LYS A 59 3.84 -0.40 14.40
C LYS A 59 2.97 -1.12 13.35
N ARG A 60 3.05 -0.62 12.12
CA ARG A 60 2.35 -1.09 10.93
C ARG A 60 3.35 -1.49 9.84
N ARG A 61 4.48 -2.09 10.22
CA ARG A 61 5.36 -2.73 9.24
C ARG A 61 4.75 -4.07 8.84
N LEU A 62 5.20 -4.64 7.72
CA LEU A 62 4.66 -5.90 7.19
C LEU A 62 4.66 -7.00 8.25
N GLU A 63 5.76 -7.18 8.99
CA GLU A 63 5.88 -8.17 10.06
C GLU A 63 4.89 -7.94 11.21
N ASN A 64 4.58 -6.68 11.52
CA ASN A 64 3.63 -6.32 12.56
C ASN A 64 2.19 -6.53 12.11
N ALA A 65 1.87 -6.19 10.86
CA ALA A 65 0.56 -6.44 10.29
C ALA A 65 0.31 -7.94 10.11
N ALA A 66 1.31 -8.70 9.66
CA ALA A 66 1.25 -10.15 9.56
C ALA A 66 0.92 -10.78 10.92
N ALA A 67 1.67 -10.41 11.97
CA ALA A 67 1.38 -10.87 13.32
C ALA A 67 -0.01 -10.44 13.81
N HIS A 68 -0.42 -9.19 13.55
CA HIS A 68 -1.72 -8.66 13.96
C HIS A 68 -2.90 -9.40 13.31
N TYR A 69 -2.81 -9.67 12.01
CA TYR A 69 -3.85 -10.37 11.24
C TYR A 69 -3.65 -11.89 11.18
N GLN A 70 -2.76 -12.44 12.02
CA GLN A 70 -2.48 -13.88 12.12
C GLN A 70 -2.09 -14.51 10.77
N VAL A 71 -1.32 -13.78 9.96
CA VAL A 71 -0.76 -14.24 8.69
C VAL A 71 0.66 -14.75 8.92
N SER A 72 0.95 -15.97 8.46
CA SER A 72 2.32 -16.49 8.47
C SER A 72 3.21 -15.70 7.53
N LEU A 73 4.36 -15.26 8.06
CA LEU A 73 5.45 -14.64 7.33
C LEU A 73 6.70 -15.51 7.55
N ASP A 74 6.84 -16.53 6.73
CA ASP A 74 7.99 -17.44 6.79
C ASP A 74 9.17 -16.78 6.06
N ASN A 75 10.34 -16.70 6.72
CA ASN A 75 11.54 -16.02 6.21
C ASN A 75 11.29 -14.58 5.74
N ALA A 76 10.99 -13.67 6.68
CA ALA A 76 11.04 -12.23 6.42
C ALA A 76 12.36 -11.87 5.69
N HIS A 77 12.27 -11.04 4.63
CA HIS A 77 13.34 -10.62 3.71
C HIS A 77 13.48 -11.38 2.37
N ASP A 78 12.59 -12.32 2.04
CA ASP A 78 12.38 -12.76 0.65
C ASP A 78 11.20 -11.98 0.03
N ALA A 79 11.44 -11.29 -1.09
CA ALA A 79 10.42 -10.53 -1.81
C ALA A 79 9.20 -11.39 -2.17
N SER A 80 9.39 -12.68 -2.45
CA SER A 80 8.29 -13.61 -2.76
C SER A 80 7.42 -13.88 -1.53
N ALA A 81 8.05 -14.11 -0.37
CA ALA A 81 7.36 -14.32 0.89
C ALA A 81 6.60 -13.06 1.33
N ASP A 82 7.23 -11.89 1.18
CA ASP A 82 6.65 -10.59 1.51
C ASP A 82 5.42 -10.29 0.63
N ALA A 83 5.48 -10.57 -0.68
CA ALA A 83 4.35 -10.41 -1.60
C ALA A 83 3.17 -11.33 -1.25
N ILE A 84 3.44 -12.60 -0.93
CA ILE A 84 2.41 -13.54 -0.48
C ILE A 84 1.77 -13.07 0.83
N ALA A 85 2.58 -12.59 1.78
CA ALA A 85 2.09 -12.05 3.04
C ALA A 85 1.24 -10.80 2.83
N ALA A 86 1.65 -9.87 1.96
CA ALA A 86 0.86 -8.69 1.60
C ALA A 86 -0.52 -9.08 1.05
N GLY A 87 -0.58 -10.06 0.12
CA GLY A 87 -1.82 -10.62 -0.39
C GLY A 87 -2.71 -11.23 0.69
N ARG A 88 -2.13 -12.03 1.59
CA ARG A 88 -2.86 -12.65 2.71
C ARG A 88 -3.38 -11.62 3.71
N ILE A 89 -2.63 -10.57 3.99
CA ILE A 89 -3.06 -9.46 4.86
C ILE A 89 -4.21 -8.70 4.20
N ALA A 90 -4.15 -8.41 2.90
CA ALA A 90 -5.26 -7.77 2.17
C ALA A 90 -6.56 -8.58 2.32
N GLN A 91 -6.47 -9.91 2.16
CA GLN A 91 -7.61 -10.80 2.34
C GLN A 91 -8.12 -10.83 3.79
N ALA A 92 -7.21 -10.79 4.77
CA ALA A 92 -7.59 -10.74 6.19
C ALA A 92 -8.31 -9.43 6.54
N LEU A 93 -7.79 -8.29 6.06
CA LEU A 93 -8.43 -6.98 6.19
C LEU A 93 -9.85 -6.98 5.60
N ALA A 94 -10.00 -7.50 4.39
CA ALA A 94 -11.30 -7.60 3.72
C ALA A 94 -12.31 -8.44 4.52
N ARG A 95 -11.87 -9.51 5.18
CA ARG A 95 -12.72 -10.34 6.05
C ARG A 95 -13.07 -9.64 7.36
N VAL A 96 -12.08 -9.08 8.06
CA VAL A 96 -12.26 -8.46 9.39
C VAL A 96 -13.07 -7.17 9.31
N HIS A 97 -12.92 -6.41 8.22
CA HIS A 97 -13.57 -5.12 8.03
C HIS A 97 -14.55 -5.13 6.84
N ALA A 98 -15.21 -6.26 6.60
CA ALA A 98 -16.11 -6.47 5.46
C ALA A 98 -17.18 -5.36 5.31
N GLU A 99 -17.75 -4.89 6.42
CA GLU A 99 -18.73 -3.79 6.42
C GLU A 99 -18.16 -2.47 5.87
N LYS A 100 -16.88 -2.18 6.16
CA LYS A 100 -16.20 -0.95 5.74
C LYS A 100 -15.56 -1.08 4.35
N LEU A 101 -15.27 -2.30 3.92
CA LEU A 101 -14.55 -2.62 2.68
C LEU A 101 -15.44 -3.30 1.63
N SER A 102 -16.76 -3.19 1.75
CA SER A 102 -17.72 -3.68 0.76
C SER A 102 -17.75 -2.79 -0.48
N MET A 103 -16.69 -2.87 -1.29
CA MET A 103 -16.49 -2.08 -2.49
C MET A 103 -15.68 -2.87 -3.53
N THR A 104 -15.76 -2.46 -4.79
CA THR A 104 -14.93 -3.07 -5.85
C THR A 104 -13.46 -2.70 -5.66
N ALA A 105 -12.55 -3.48 -6.27
CA ALA A 105 -11.11 -3.18 -6.21
C ALA A 105 -10.78 -1.79 -6.78
N LEU A 106 -11.54 -1.34 -7.79
CA LEU A 106 -11.38 -0.02 -8.37
C LEU A 106 -11.81 1.10 -7.41
N GLN A 107 -12.97 0.94 -6.77
CA GLN A 107 -13.44 1.87 -5.75
C GLN A 107 -12.50 1.92 -4.54
N LEU A 108 -11.95 0.76 -4.15
CA LEU A 108 -10.96 0.68 -3.09
C LEU A 108 -9.66 1.38 -3.47
N HIS A 109 -9.20 1.25 -4.72
CA HIS A 109 -8.07 2.02 -5.22
C HIS A 109 -8.32 3.53 -5.13
N ASP A 110 -9.46 4.00 -5.63
CA ASP A 110 -9.80 5.43 -5.62
C ASP A 110 -9.90 5.99 -4.20
N ALA A 111 -10.45 5.20 -3.28
CA ALA A 111 -10.51 5.57 -1.86
C ALA A 111 -9.10 5.62 -1.23
N GLN A 112 -8.22 4.68 -1.58
CA GLN A 112 -6.82 4.69 -1.10
C GLN A 112 -6.02 5.89 -1.59
N VAL A 113 -6.28 6.44 -2.78
CA VAL A 113 -5.66 7.70 -3.24
C VAL A 113 -5.96 8.82 -2.25
N LEU A 114 -7.23 8.97 -1.85
CA LEU A 114 -7.66 9.99 -0.89
C LEU A 114 -7.08 9.73 0.51
N TRP A 115 -7.17 8.48 0.98
CA TRP A 115 -6.65 8.11 2.29
C TRP A 115 -5.14 8.28 2.40
N ALA A 116 -4.38 7.96 1.35
CA ALA A 116 -2.93 8.13 1.33
C ALA A 116 -2.55 9.62 1.48
N ALA A 117 -3.24 10.51 0.75
CA ALA A 117 -3.04 11.95 0.85
C ALA A 117 -3.39 12.48 2.26
N GLU A 118 -4.53 12.08 2.82
CA GLU A 118 -4.92 12.45 4.19
C GLU A 118 -3.94 11.94 5.25
N GLN A 119 -3.46 10.70 5.09
CA GLN A 119 -2.49 10.09 6.01
C GLN A 119 -1.13 10.80 5.94
N ALA A 120 -0.66 11.15 4.73
CA ALA A 120 0.56 11.92 4.53
C ALA A 120 0.45 13.31 5.18
N ALA A 121 -0.65 14.04 4.94
CA ALA A 121 -0.91 15.34 5.53
C ALA A 121 -0.97 15.27 7.08
N SER A 122 -1.68 14.29 7.62
CA SER A 122 -1.77 14.07 9.08
C SER A 122 -0.41 13.74 9.69
N PHE A 123 0.43 12.96 9.01
CA PHE A 123 1.77 12.63 9.47
C PHE A 123 2.72 13.84 9.40
N ALA A 124 2.64 14.65 8.35
CA ALA A 124 3.41 15.89 8.22
C ALA A 124 3.04 16.91 9.31
N ALA A 125 1.75 17.06 9.61
CA ALA A 125 1.28 17.91 10.72
C ALA A 125 1.81 17.40 12.07
N TYR A 126 1.80 16.08 12.29
CA TYR A 126 2.39 15.47 13.49
C TYR A 126 3.90 15.71 13.59
N LEU A 127 4.68 15.52 12.51
CA LEU A 127 6.11 15.81 12.54
C LEU A 127 6.41 17.28 12.87
N THR A 128 5.65 18.19 12.26
CA THR A 128 5.75 19.63 12.53
C THR A 128 5.45 19.95 13.99
N SER A 129 4.40 19.37 14.58
CA SER A 129 4.06 19.58 15.99
C SER A 129 5.12 19.01 16.96
N GLN A 130 5.91 18.04 16.50
CA GLN A 130 7.08 17.50 17.21
C GLN A 130 8.38 18.28 16.92
N GLY A 131 8.31 19.43 16.23
CA GLY A 131 9.47 20.24 15.87
C GLY A 131 10.38 19.61 14.81
N LYS A 132 9.91 18.59 14.09
CA LYS A 132 10.66 17.91 13.03
C LYS A 132 10.25 18.45 11.66
N LYS A 133 11.20 18.54 10.73
CA LYS A 133 10.90 18.84 9.33
C LYS A 133 10.17 17.63 8.71
N PRO A 134 8.96 17.80 8.13
CA PRO A 134 8.32 16.73 7.39
C PRO A 134 9.20 16.26 6.23
N PHE A 135 9.23 14.95 5.99
CA PHE A 135 9.79 14.42 4.76
C PHE A 135 8.91 14.84 3.58
N ALA A 136 9.47 14.85 2.36
CA ALA A 136 8.71 15.08 1.12
C ALA A 136 7.86 13.84 0.78
N ASP A 137 6.90 13.52 1.65
CA ASP A 137 5.77 12.67 1.29
C ASP A 137 4.66 13.63 0.86
N ASP A 138 4.52 13.80 -0.46
CA ASP A 138 3.57 14.75 -1.06
C ASP A 138 2.14 14.17 -1.16
N GLY A 139 1.93 12.96 -0.63
CA GLY A 139 0.66 12.26 -0.72
C GLY A 139 0.42 11.57 -2.06
N THR A 140 1.40 11.58 -2.98
CA THR A 140 1.27 10.87 -4.24
C THR A 140 1.34 9.37 -4.01
N TRP A 141 0.33 8.68 -4.52
CA TRP A 141 0.15 7.23 -4.45
C TRP A 141 -0.62 6.79 -5.72
N PRO A 142 -0.29 5.64 -6.34
CA PRO A 142 0.64 4.63 -5.88
C PRO A 142 2.08 4.79 -6.39
N VAL A 143 2.41 5.85 -7.14
CA VAL A 143 3.78 6.14 -7.66
C VAL A 143 4.18 7.57 -7.29
N ARG A 144 5.44 7.82 -6.91
CA ARG A 144 5.99 9.13 -6.46
C ARG A 144 7.10 9.67 -7.36
#